data_AF-K4KNX1-F1
#
_entry.id   AF-K4KNX1-F1
#
_cell.length_a   1.000
_cell.length_b   1.000
_cell.length_c   1.000
_cell.angle_alpha   90.00
_cell.angle_beta   90.00
_cell.angle_gamma   90.00
#
_symmetry.space_group_name_H-M   'P 1'
#
loop_
_entity.id
_entity.type
_entity.pdbx_description
1 polymer ?
#
loop_
_entity_poly.entity_id
_entity_poly.type
_entity_poly.pdbx_seq_one_letter_code
_entity_poly.pdbx_strand_id
1 'polypeptide(L)'
;MCSLLLVALIARAETPAHTDHNTTAVHGMVLFGDEPLYASHLGLYHHPHDRQIVMPVRFDVPAEAQAFRQWREQFDGLITLAPKPFALADLNPAGRFPFAIVVDIYAGHFERGGEQQFSDVTLLLDQPLIYRHLQADGERDPRARFWQLPGKHGDFLVYRIGPKPDQDWILQTDALLPCAKAPCDLTIALPAGPQLSAGETLPVLVDDKLIPLPIKKSLYQEHKDFSF
;
A
#
# COMPACT_ATOMS: atom_id res chain seq x y z
N MET A 1 43.11 -64.65 17.34
CA MET A 1 43.05 -63.24 16.91
C MET A 1 41.65 -63.00 16.37
N CYS A 2 40.78 -62.34 17.13
CA CYS A 2 39.37 -62.11 16.77
C CYS A 2 39.14 -60.60 16.81
N SER A 3 38.97 -59.96 15.64
CA SER A 3 38.63 -58.54 15.55
C SER A 3 37.11 -58.39 15.52
N LEU A 4 36.55 -57.70 16.52
CA LEU A 4 35.21 -57.12 16.45
C LEU A 4 35.29 -55.77 15.74
N LEU A 5 34.50 -55.60 14.68
CA LEU A 5 34.26 -54.31 14.04
C LEU A 5 32.98 -53.71 14.66
N LEU A 6 33.10 -52.57 15.35
CA LEU A 6 31.96 -51.82 15.88
C LEU A 6 31.53 -50.77 14.84
N VAL A 7 30.34 -50.90 14.26
CA VAL A 7 29.74 -49.87 13.39
C VAL A 7 28.90 -48.96 14.27
N ALA A 8 29.30 -47.70 14.41
CA ALA A 8 28.52 -46.67 15.09
C ALA A 8 27.48 -46.08 14.14
N LEU A 9 26.19 -46.29 14.41
CA LEU A 9 25.11 -45.53 13.78
C LEU A 9 25.10 -44.12 14.36
N ILE A 10 25.40 -43.12 13.53
CA ILE A 10 25.15 -41.71 13.87
C ILE A 10 23.71 -41.39 13.48
N ALA A 11 22.82 -41.34 14.46
CA ALA A 11 21.49 -40.76 14.29
C ALA A 11 21.64 -39.25 14.09
N ARG A 12 21.28 -38.75 12.91
CA ARG A 12 21.14 -37.32 12.64
C ARG A 12 19.86 -36.85 13.31
N ALA A 13 19.97 -36.06 14.37
CA ALA A 13 18.85 -35.28 14.87
C ALA A 13 18.55 -34.19 13.84
N GLU A 14 17.40 -34.28 13.18
CA GLU A 14 16.85 -33.17 12.41
C GLU A 14 16.43 -32.09 13.40
N THR A 15 17.16 -30.97 13.42
CA THR A 15 16.71 -29.76 14.08
C THR A 15 15.38 -29.33 13.44
N PRO A 16 14.29 -29.16 14.21
CA PRO A 16 13.07 -28.62 13.65
C PRO A 16 13.37 -27.21 13.16
N ALA A 17 13.08 -26.96 11.88
CA ALA A 17 13.09 -25.61 11.35
C ALA A 17 11.99 -24.80 12.06
N HIS A 18 12.37 -24.06 13.09
CA HIS A 18 11.51 -23.04 13.68
C HIS A 18 11.43 -21.86 12.70
N THR A 19 10.40 -21.85 11.85
CA THR A 19 9.94 -20.64 11.14
C THR A 19 8.42 -20.66 11.06
N ASP A 20 7.76 -20.68 12.21
CA ASP A 20 6.34 -20.30 12.29
C ASP A 20 6.28 -18.80 12.59
N HIS A 21 6.76 -17.99 11.64
CA HIS A 21 6.51 -16.55 11.66
C HIS A 21 5.09 -16.37 11.15
N ASN A 22 4.13 -16.15 12.06
CA ASN A 22 2.73 -15.92 11.71
C ASN A 22 2.63 -14.83 10.63
N THR A 23 2.32 -15.24 9.40
CA THR A 23 2.20 -14.36 8.23
C THR A 23 0.82 -13.73 8.14
N THR A 24 -0.15 -14.23 8.91
CA THR A 24 -1.54 -13.78 8.94
C THR A 24 -1.73 -12.70 9.99
N ALA A 25 -2.13 -11.51 9.54
CA ALA A 25 -2.43 -10.37 10.40
C ALA A 25 -3.55 -9.51 9.80
N VAL A 26 -4.01 -8.52 10.57
CA VAL A 26 -4.86 -7.45 10.03
C VAL A 26 -3.96 -6.48 9.27
N HIS A 27 -4.24 -6.32 7.98
CA HIS A 27 -3.48 -5.45 7.10
C HIS A 27 -4.33 -4.22 6.77
N GLY A 28 -4.22 -3.18 7.60
CA GLY A 28 -4.93 -1.93 7.39
C GLY A 28 -4.63 -1.32 6.03
N MET A 29 -5.61 -0.66 5.41
CA MET A 29 -5.44 -0.06 4.08
C MET A 29 -6.09 1.32 4.01
N VAL A 30 -5.55 2.22 3.20
CA VAL A 30 -6.24 3.43 2.76
C VAL A 30 -7.07 3.10 1.53
N LEU A 31 -8.36 3.46 1.55
CA LEU A 31 -9.25 3.39 0.39
C LEU A 31 -9.32 4.77 -0.27
N PHE A 32 -8.98 4.86 -1.55
CA PHE A 32 -8.98 6.13 -2.29
C PHE A 32 -9.36 5.95 -3.75
N GLY A 33 -9.70 7.05 -4.41
CA GLY A 33 -10.25 7.04 -5.76
C GLY A 33 -11.76 6.85 -5.80
N ASP A 34 -12.27 6.73 -7.01
CA ASP A 34 -13.70 6.64 -7.34
C ASP A 34 -13.91 5.61 -8.43
N GLU A 35 -13.34 5.83 -9.61
CA GLU A 35 -13.39 4.99 -10.79
C GLU A 35 -12.03 5.07 -11.52
N PRO A 36 -11.12 4.12 -11.29
CA PRO A 36 -11.23 3.01 -10.34
C PRO A 36 -11.04 3.44 -8.88
N LEU A 37 -11.49 2.56 -7.97
CA LEU A 37 -11.20 2.61 -6.53
C LEU A 37 -9.93 1.80 -6.26
N TYR A 38 -9.08 2.28 -5.35
CA TYR A 38 -7.82 1.65 -4.98
C TYR A 38 -7.70 1.43 -3.47
N ALA A 39 -7.03 0.35 -3.08
CA ALA A 39 -6.56 0.15 -1.73
C ALA A 39 -5.03 0.21 -1.68
N SER A 40 -4.49 1.03 -0.78
CA SER A 40 -3.06 1.09 -0.45
C SER A 40 -2.82 0.52 0.94
N HIS A 41 -1.98 -0.51 1.04
CA HIS A 41 -1.63 -1.11 2.34
C HIS A 41 -0.86 -0.12 3.21
N LEU A 42 -1.25 -0.04 4.49
CA LEU A 42 -0.54 0.71 5.54
C LEU A 42 0.70 -0.08 5.99
N GLY A 43 1.71 -0.10 5.13
CA GLY A 43 2.94 -0.87 5.35
C GLY A 43 3.80 -0.33 6.49
N LEU A 44 4.54 -1.24 7.13
CA LEU A 44 5.56 -0.92 8.13
C LEU A 44 6.82 -1.70 7.78
N TYR A 45 7.99 -1.32 8.28
CA TYR A 45 9.26 -1.98 7.93
C TYR A 45 9.48 -3.37 8.54
N HIS A 46 8.50 -3.95 9.23
CA HIS A 46 8.63 -5.25 9.88
C HIS A 46 7.57 -6.23 9.41
N HIS A 47 7.95 -7.51 9.31
CA HIS A 47 7.02 -8.60 9.01
C HIS A 47 5.91 -8.67 10.07
N PRO A 48 4.64 -8.93 9.69
CA PRO A 48 4.15 -9.25 8.35
C PRO A 48 3.71 -8.03 7.50
N HIS A 49 4.06 -6.81 7.89
CA HIS A 49 3.61 -5.56 7.27
C HIS A 49 4.62 -4.95 6.28
N ASP A 50 5.69 -5.67 5.96
CA ASP A 50 6.90 -5.24 5.24
C ASP A 50 6.76 -5.11 3.73
N ARG A 51 5.56 -4.79 3.25
CA ARG A 51 5.30 -4.60 1.82
C ARG A 51 4.52 -3.33 1.55
N GLN A 52 4.95 -2.61 0.52
CA GLN A 52 4.16 -1.57 -0.10
C GLN A 52 3.32 -2.20 -1.20
N ILE A 53 2.00 -2.13 -1.05
CA ILE A 53 1.06 -2.76 -1.97
C ILE A 53 -0.05 -1.76 -2.31
N VAL A 54 -0.32 -1.58 -3.60
CA VAL A 54 -1.48 -0.82 -4.09
C VAL A 54 -2.17 -1.61 -5.19
N MET A 55 -3.49 -1.72 -5.10
CA MET A 55 -4.29 -2.48 -6.05
C MET A 55 -5.65 -1.83 -6.31
N PRO A 56 -6.24 -2.05 -7.49
CA PRO A 56 -7.64 -1.72 -7.74
C PRO A 56 -8.52 -2.63 -6.90
N VAL A 57 -9.63 -2.08 -6.42
CA VAL A 57 -10.61 -2.82 -5.63
C VAL A 57 -12.01 -2.52 -6.12
N ARG A 58 -12.92 -3.47 -5.93
CA ARG A 58 -14.34 -3.27 -6.19
C ARG A 58 -15.17 -4.01 -5.16
N PHE A 59 -16.34 -3.48 -4.86
CA PHE A 59 -17.33 -4.18 -4.05
C PHE A 59 -17.80 -5.44 -4.79
N ASP A 60 -17.94 -6.54 -4.06
CA ASP A 60 -18.55 -7.75 -4.60
C ASP A 60 -20.05 -7.56 -4.83
N VAL A 61 -20.71 -6.91 -3.86
CA VAL A 61 -22.15 -6.68 -3.87
C VAL A 61 -22.50 -5.28 -4.42
N PRO A 62 -23.29 -5.17 -5.51
CA PRO A 62 -23.62 -3.87 -6.12
C PRO A 62 -24.36 -2.90 -5.20
N ALA A 63 -25.20 -3.41 -4.28
CA ALA A 63 -25.93 -2.59 -3.33
C ALA A 63 -25.00 -1.93 -2.30
N GLU A 64 -23.99 -2.65 -1.81
CA GLU A 64 -22.94 -2.09 -0.93
C GLU A 64 -22.13 -1.04 -1.68
N ALA A 65 -21.78 -1.30 -2.94
CA ALA A 65 -21.11 -0.34 -3.80
C ALA A 65 -21.91 0.97 -3.95
N GLN A 66 -23.23 0.87 -4.11
CA GLN A 66 -24.12 2.02 -4.22
C GLN A 66 -24.22 2.78 -2.90
N ALA A 67 -24.38 2.08 -1.78
CA ALA A 67 -24.44 2.69 -0.45
C ALA A 67 -23.13 3.42 -0.12
N PHE A 68 -21.98 2.80 -0.42
CA PHE A 68 -20.67 3.43 -0.27
C PHE A 68 -20.55 4.71 -1.11
N ARG A 69 -20.94 4.68 -2.39
CA ARG A 69 -20.90 5.87 -3.26
C ARG A 69 -21.75 7.01 -2.72
N GLN A 70 -22.98 6.74 -2.29
CA GLN A 70 -23.89 7.74 -1.72
C GLN A 70 -23.31 8.37 -0.44
N TRP A 71 -22.73 7.56 0.43
CA TRP A 71 -22.05 8.04 1.63
C TRP A 71 -20.80 8.87 1.26
N ARG A 72 -19.98 8.40 0.31
CA ARG A 72 -18.76 9.06 -0.14
C ARG A 72 -19.02 10.44 -0.75
N GLU A 73 -20.15 10.65 -1.42
CA GLU A 73 -20.56 11.96 -1.93
C GLU A 73 -20.70 13.01 -0.80
N GLN A 74 -20.95 12.57 0.43
CA GLN A 74 -21.09 13.43 1.61
C GLN A 74 -19.83 13.49 2.47
N PHE A 75 -18.84 12.62 2.22
CA PHE A 75 -17.64 12.48 3.03
C PHE A 75 -16.37 12.55 2.19
N ASP A 76 -15.65 13.68 2.30
CA ASP A 76 -14.40 13.93 1.56
C ASP A 76 -13.13 13.63 2.38
N GLY A 77 -13.26 12.98 3.54
CA GLY A 77 -12.13 12.69 4.43
C GLY A 77 -11.34 11.42 4.06
N LEU A 78 -10.36 11.10 4.90
CA LEU A 78 -9.62 9.83 4.86
C LEU A 78 -10.58 8.65 5.04
N ILE A 79 -10.40 7.59 4.25
CA ILE A 79 -11.10 6.33 4.43
C ILE A 79 -10.06 5.24 4.65
N THR A 80 -10.25 4.45 5.70
CA THR A 80 -9.42 3.26 5.94
C THR A 80 -10.26 1.99 6.01
N LEU A 81 -9.63 0.88 5.66
CA LEU A 81 -10.17 -0.46 5.72
C LEU A 81 -9.50 -1.21 6.87
N ALA A 82 -10.30 -1.96 7.63
CA ALA A 82 -9.83 -2.98 8.55
C ALA A 82 -10.29 -4.36 8.05
N PRO A 83 -9.44 -5.09 7.29
CA PRO A 83 -9.78 -6.43 6.82
C PRO A 83 -9.79 -7.45 7.96
N LYS A 84 -10.56 -8.53 7.79
CA LYS A 84 -10.32 -9.77 8.53
C LYS A 84 -8.88 -10.26 8.22
N PRO A 85 -8.21 -10.97 9.14
CA PRO A 85 -6.82 -11.37 8.94
C PRO A 85 -6.60 -12.23 7.70
N PHE A 86 -5.54 -11.94 6.93
CA PHE A 86 -5.07 -12.72 5.79
C PHE A 86 -3.54 -12.58 5.67
N ALA A 87 -2.87 -13.29 4.75
CA ALA A 87 -1.44 -13.14 4.54
C ALA A 87 -1.15 -12.23 3.32
N LEU A 88 -0.26 -11.23 3.45
CA LEU A 88 0.14 -10.40 2.30
C LEU A 88 0.78 -11.19 1.14
N ALA A 89 1.23 -12.42 1.39
CA ALA A 89 1.73 -13.32 0.35
C ALA A 89 0.62 -13.75 -0.63
N ASP A 90 -0.64 -13.77 -0.20
CA ASP A 90 -1.79 -14.11 -1.05
C ASP A 90 -2.05 -13.04 -2.12
N LEU A 91 -1.56 -11.81 -1.89
CA LEU A 91 -1.62 -10.69 -2.83
C LEU A 91 -0.45 -10.65 -3.81
N ASN A 92 0.35 -11.71 -3.91
CA ASN A 92 1.44 -11.79 -4.88
C ASN A 92 0.91 -11.59 -6.32
N PRO A 93 1.54 -10.78 -7.18
CA PRO A 93 1.10 -10.56 -8.56
C PRO A 93 0.94 -11.82 -9.41
N ALA A 94 1.67 -12.90 -9.10
CA ALA A 94 1.54 -14.20 -9.77
C ALA A 94 0.43 -15.10 -9.17
N GLY A 95 -0.29 -14.60 -8.17
CA GLY A 95 -1.40 -15.27 -7.50
C GLY A 95 -2.68 -15.29 -8.32
N ARG A 96 -3.79 -15.66 -7.67
CA ARG A 96 -5.12 -15.73 -8.28
C ARG A 96 -5.91 -14.47 -7.95
N PHE A 97 -6.39 -13.78 -8.99
CA PHE A 97 -7.22 -12.59 -8.86
C PHE A 97 -8.54 -12.77 -9.63
N PRO A 98 -9.64 -12.12 -9.19
CA PRO A 98 -9.71 -11.28 -8.00
C PRO A 98 -9.59 -12.08 -6.69
N PHE A 99 -8.98 -11.48 -5.66
CA PHE A 99 -8.87 -12.05 -4.32
C PHE A 99 -9.91 -11.38 -3.41
N ALA A 100 -10.77 -12.17 -2.77
CA ALA A 100 -11.85 -11.64 -1.94
C ALA A 100 -11.37 -11.44 -0.49
N ILE A 101 -11.67 -10.27 0.08
CA ILE A 101 -11.47 -9.97 1.50
C ILE A 101 -12.76 -9.41 2.11
N VAL A 102 -12.97 -9.70 3.39
CA VAL A 102 -14.05 -9.09 4.19
C VAL A 102 -13.45 -7.96 5.01
N VAL A 103 -14.05 -6.79 4.98
CA VAL A 103 -13.52 -5.57 5.61
C VAL A 103 -14.60 -4.79 6.36
N ASP A 104 -14.16 -4.10 7.40
CA ASP A 104 -14.89 -2.98 7.98
C ASP A 104 -14.33 -1.67 7.39
N ILE A 105 -15.20 -0.72 7.04
CA ILE A 105 -14.84 0.56 6.39
C ILE A 105 -15.02 1.71 7.38
N TYR A 106 -13.99 2.53 7.55
CA TYR A 106 -13.97 3.63 8.51
C TYR A 106 -13.86 5.00 7.84
N ALA A 107 -14.62 5.96 8.36
CA ALA A 107 -14.40 7.39 8.19
C ALA A 107 -13.25 7.83 9.10
N GLY A 108 -12.09 8.13 8.53
CA GLY A 108 -10.84 8.37 9.25
C GLY A 108 -9.97 7.12 9.38
N HIS A 109 -8.99 7.18 10.28
CA HIS A 109 -8.02 6.10 10.50
C HIS A 109 -8.56 5.08 11.52
N PHE A 110 -8.69 3.81 11.13
CA PHE A 110 -9.32 2.78 11.96
C PHE A 110 -8.66 2.59 13.34
N GLU A 111 -7.32 2.67 13.41
CA GLU A 111 -6.60 2.57 14.70
C GLU A 111 -6.52 3.87 15.50
N ARG A 112 -6.92 5.01 14.94
CA ARG A 112 -6.75 6.34 15.55
C ARG A 112 -8.09 7.06 15.70
N GLY A 113 -9.12 6.30 16.08
CA GLY A 113 -10.44 6.84 16.42
C GLY A 113 -11.36 7.15 15.24
N GLY A 114 -11.10 6.55 14.06
CA GLY A 114 -12.03 6.61 12.94
C GLY A 114 -13.39 5.98 13.28
N GLU A 115 -14.45 6.44 12.63
CA GLU A 115 -15.82 5.97 12.84
C GLU A 115 -16.16 4.88 11.82
N GLN A 116 -16.58 3.71 12.28
CA GLN A 116 -16.99 2.61 11.41
C GLN A 116 -18.31 2.96 10.69
N GLN A 117 -18.31 2.94 9.36
CA GLN A 117 -19.47 3.28 8.53
C GLN A 117 -20.12 2.04 7.93
N PHE A 118 -19.31 1.05 7.54
CA PHE A 118 -19.77 -0.21 6.98
C PHE A 118 -19.06 -1.37 7.67
N SER A 119 -19.77 -2.47 7.85
CA SER A 119 -19.26 -3.68 8.49
C SER A 119 -19.36 -4.87 7.56
N ASP A 120 -18.38 -5.78 7.65
CA ASP A 120 -18.36 -7.07 6.96
C ASP A 120 -18.63 -6.98 5.44
N VAL A 121 -18.13 -5.91 4.81
CA VAL A 121 -18.22 -5.69 3.36
C VAL A 121 -17.25 -6.61 2.65
N THR A 122 -17.69 -7.27 1.58
CA THR A 122 -16.79 -8.07 0.74
C THR A 122 -16.24 -7.22 -0.40
N LEU A 123 -14.92 -7.02 -0.40
CA LEU A 123 -14.18 -6.40 -1.50
C LEU A 123 -13.45 -7.46 -2.31
N LEU A 124 -13.47 -7.28 -3.62
CA LEU A 124 -12.68 -8.02 -4.59
C LEU A 124 -11.46 -7.18 -4.95
N LEU A 125 -10.29 -7.70 -4.63
CA LEU A 125 -9.00 -7.12 -4.94
C LEU A 125 -8.54 -7.63 -6.30
N ASP A 126 -8.29 -6.72 -7.24
CA ASP A 126 -7.68 -7.08 -8.52
C ASP A 126 -6.15 -7.21 -8.37
N GLN A 127 -5.47 -7.63 -9.44
CA GLN A 127 -4.01 -7.79 -9.44
C GLN A 127 -3.32 -6.47 -9.01
N PRO A 128 -2.36 -6.50 -8.07
CA PRO A 128 -1.71 -5.30 -7.59
C PRO A 128 -0.91 -4.59 -8.69
N LEU A 129 -0.99 -3.26 -8.67
CA LEU A 129 -0.20 -2.37 -9.53
C LEU A 129 1.18 -2.12 -8.93
N ILE A 130 1.24 -2.07 -7.59
CA ILE A 130 2.47 -1.93 -6.82
C ILE A 130 2.51 -3.12 -5.85
N TYR A 131 3.60 -3.88 -5.87
CA TYR A 131 3.88 -4.95 -4.92
C TYR A 131 5.39 -5.06 -4.72
N ARG A 132 5.90 -4.59 -3.59
CA ARG A 132 7.34 -4.65 -3.28
C ARG A 132 7.59 -4.69 -1.79
N HIS A 133 8.73 -5.29 -1.42
CA HIS A 133 9.22 -5.21 -0.05
C HIS A 133 9.68 -3.80 0.31
N LEU A 134 9.37 -3.38 1.53
CA LEU A 134 9.97 -2.22 2.16
C LEU A 134 11.37 -2.60 2.65
N GLN A 135 12.34 -1.74 2.39
CA GLN A 135 13.72 -1.91 2.82
C GLN A 135 13.98 -0.86 3.90
N ALA A 136 14.22 -1.30 5.14
CA ALA A 136 14.46 -0.38 6.26
C ALA A 136 15.80 0.35 6.13
N ASP A 137 16.82 -0.35 5.60
CA ASP A 137 18.19 0.11 5.50
C ASP A 137 18.55 0.44 4.04
N GLY A 138 19.41 1.44 3.84
CA GLY A 138 19.96 1.80 2.53
C GLY A 138 20.22 3.28 2.36
N GLU A 139 20.81 3.66 1.22
CA GLU A 139 20.99 5.06 0.86
C GLU A 139 19.67 5.69 0.39
N ARG A 140 19.39 6.90 0.87
CA ARG A 140 18.19 7.65 0.51
C ARG A 140 18.40 8.35 -0.84
N ASP A 141 17.47 8.15 -1.79
CA ASP A 141 17.42 9.03 -2.97
C ASP A 141 17.00 10.43 -2.48
N PRO A 142 17.79 11.48 -2.72
CA PRO A 142 17.42 12.83 -2.32
C PRO A 142 16.15 13.32 -3.03
N ARG A 143 15.72 12.67 -4.12
CA ARG A 143 14.51 13.00 -4.87
C ARG A 143 13.34 12.15 -4.39
N ALA A 144 12.17 12.77 -4.32
CA ALA A 144 10.94 12.06 -4.08
C ALA A 144 10.54 11.27 -5.33
N ARG A 145 10.07 10.04 -5.13
CA ARG A 145 9.62 9.15 -6.18
C ARG A 145 8.15 8.83 -5.92
N PHE A 146 7.33 8.85 -6.97
CA PHE A 146 5.91 8.53 -6.87
C PHE A 146 5.51 7.60 -8.00
N TRP A 147 4.49 6.78 -7.78
CA TRP A 147 3.74 6.17 -8.86
C TRP A 147 2.48 6.99 -9.14
N GLN A 148 2.25 7.28 -10.41
CA GLN A 148 1.01 7.89 -10.88
C GLN A 148 0.00 6.81 -11.25
N LEU A 149 -1.22 6.95 -10.74
CA LEU A 149 -2.38 6.11 -11.01
C LEU A 149 -3.50 6.95 -11.60
N PRO A 150 -4.23 6.46 -12.62
CA PRO A 150 -5.32 7.20 -13.22
C PRO A 150 -6.53 7.27 -12.27
N GLY A 151 -7.26 8.39 -12.34
CA GLY A 151 -8.56 8.56 -11.69
C GLY A 151 -9.52 9.38 -12.55
N LYS A 152 -10.82 9.24 -12.31
CA LYS A 152 -11.86 9.91 -13.10
C LYS A 152 -11.88 11.43 -12.93
N HIS A 153 -11.56 11.91 -11.72
CA HIS A 153 -11.61 13.34 -11.36
C HIS A 153 -10.23 13.93 -11.04
N GLY A 154 -9.19 13.32 -11.59
CA GLY A 154 -7.79 13.64 -11.33
C GLY A 154 -7.02 12.37 -11.00
N ASP A 155 -5.71 12.43 -11.22
CA ASP A 155 -4.81 11.31 -10.98
C ASP A 155 -4.37 11.24 -9.53
N PHE A 156 -3.87 10.08 -9.14
CA PHE A 156 -3.31 9.85 -7.82
C PHE A 156 -1.81 9.66 -7.89
N LEU A 157 -1.09 10.24 -6.94
CA LEU A 157 0.32 10.00 -6.73
C LEU A 157 0.50 9.21 -5.44
N VAL A 158 1.08 8.01 -5.54
CA VAL A 158 1.45 7.19 -4.38
C VAL A 158 2.96 7.30 -4.18
N TYR A 159 3.39 7.77 -3.03
CA TYR A 159 4.81 7.92 -2.71
C TYR A 159 5.53 6.57 -2.71
N ARG A 160 6.74 6.51 -3.25
CA ARG A 160 7.58 5.32 -3.21
C ARG A 160 8.43 5.33 -1.96
N ILE A 161 7.94 4.63 -0.94
CA ILE A 161 8.59 4.49 0.36
C ILE A 161 9.99 3.88 0.18
N GLY A 162 11.01 4.61 0.60
CA GLY A 162 12.42 4.24 0.64
C GLY A 162 12.87 3.76 2.02
N PRO A 163 14.19 3.81 2.31
CA PRO A 163 14.75 3.48 3.62
C PRO A 163 14.44 4.51 4.70
N LYS A 164 14.52 4.09 5.96
CA LYS A 164 14.28 4.96 7.11
C LYS A 164 15.34 6.08 7.23
N PRO A 165 14.98 7.25 7.76
CA PRO A 165 13.61 7.71 8.02
C PRO A 165 12.91 8.09 6.71
N ASP A 166 11.61 7.82 6.62
CA ASP A 166 10.81 8.11 5.44
C ASP A 166 9.36 8.52 5.79
N GLN A 167 8.45 8.37 4.83
CA GLN A 167 7.04 8.71 4.91
C GLN A 167 6.21 7.87 3.93
N ASP A 168 4.90 7.91 4.08
CA ASP A 168 3.94 7.43 3.09
C ASP A 168 2.93 8.54 2.77
N TRP A 169 2.75 8.83 1.49
CA TRP A 169 1.85 9.86 1.00
C TRP A 169 1.00 9.35 -0.15
N ILE A 170 -0.27 9.75 -0.14
CA ILE A 170 -1.19 9.61 -1.27
C ILE A 170 -1.78 10.97 -1.57
N LEU A 171 -1.58 11.44 -2.80
CA LEU A 171 -2.02 12.75 -3.27
C LEU A 171 -2.98 12.59 -4.45
N GLN A 172 -3.82 13.59 -4.68
CA GLN A 172 -4.60 13.75 -5.91
C GLN A 172 -4.16 15.01 -6.66
N THR A 173 -4.06 14.94 -7.98
CA THR A 173 -3.65 16.04 -8.86
C THR A 173 -4.66 16.26 -9.98
N ASP A 174 -4.77 17.49 -10.51
CA ASP A 174 -5.77 17.84 -11.53
C ASP A 174 -5.40 17.40 -12.96
N ALA A 175 -4.14 16.99 -13.20
CA ALA A 175 -3.65 16.65 -14.54
C ALA A 175 -3.02 15.26 -14.59
N LEU A 176 -3.30 14.54 -15.68
CA LEU A 176 -2.57 13.35 -16.11
C LEU A 176 -1.29 13.83 -16.81
N LEU A 177 -0.15 13.62 -16.17
CA LEU A 177 1.12 13.66 -16.90
C LEU A 177 1.11 12.53 -17.95
N PRO A 178 1.57 12.80 -19.19
CA PRO A 178 1.56 11.81 -20.25
C PRO A 178 2.25 10.52 -19.82
N CYS A 179 1.51 9.42 -19.87
CA CYS A 179 2.05 8.11 -19.55
C CYS A 179 1.45 7.05 -20.45
N ALA A 180 2.33 6.26 -21.07
CA ALA A 180 1.92 5.21 -22.00
C ALA A 180 1.23 4.03 -21.30
N LYS A 181 1.58 3.74 -20.03
CA LYS A 181 1.03 2.64 -19.24
C LYS A 181 1.15 2.92 -17.73
N ALA A 182 0.03 2.93 -17.02
CA ALA A 182 0.01 3.05 -15.56
C ALA A 182 0.31 1.69 -14.86
N PRO A 183 0.90 1.70 -13.64
CA PRO A 183 1.41 2.87 -12.93
C PRO A 183 2.68 3.46 -13.57
N CYS A 184 2.85 4.78 -13.44
CA CYS A 184 3.98 5.51 -14.03
C CYS A 184 4.94 5.96 -12.95
N ASP A 185 6.22 5.60 -13.06
CA ASP A 185 7.25 6.06 -12.14
C ASP A 185 7.57 7.54 -12.43
N LEU A 186 7.24 8.42 -11.49
CA LEU A 186 7.56 9.84 -11.53
C LEU A 186 8.69 10.17 -10.55
N THR A 187 9.57 11.07 -10.97
CA THR A 187 10.55 11.68 -10.07
C THR A 187 10.14 13.12 -9.84
N ILE A 188 10.05 13.52 -8.58
CA ILE A 188 9.70 14.88 -8.19
C ILE A 188 10.90 15.50 -7.49
N ALA A 189 11.31 16.67 -7.98
CA ALA A 189 12.40 17.44 -7.42
C ALA A 189 11.93 18.21 -6.18
N LEU A 190 11.52 17.50 -5.13
CA LEU A 190 11.12 18.13 -3.88
C LEU A 190 12.33 18.43 -3.00
N PRO A 191 12.43 19.63 -2.41
CA PRO A 191 13.22 19.78 -1.20
C PRO A 191 12.58 18.94 -0.09
N ALA A 192 13.40 18.35 0.78
CA ALA A 192 12.93 17.54 1.89
C ALA A 192 12.03 18.39 2.82
N GLY A 193 10.74 18.07 2.86
CA GLY A 193 9.76 18.62 3.79
C GLY A 193 8.76 17.53 4.18
N PRO A 194 8.24 17.51 5.41
CA PRO A 194 7.45 16.39 5.94
C PRO A 194 5.97 16.41 5.51
N GLN A 195 5.52 17.47 4.84
CA GLN A 195 4.10 17.64 4.54
C GLN A 195 3.87 18.27 3.17
N LEU A 196 2.88 17.75 2.45
CA LEU A 196 2.39 18.31 1.19
C LEU A 196 0.90 18.65 1.29
N SER A 197 0.49 19.83 0.86
CA SER A 197 -0.86 20.35 1.06
C SER A 197 -1.58 20.66 -0.24
N ALA A 198 -2.91 20.66 -0.20
CA ALA A 198 -3.72 21.11 -1.34
C ALA A 198 -3.35 22.56 -1.72
N GLY A 199 -3.27 22.83 -3.02
CA GLY A 199 -2.85 24.12 -3.57
C GLY A 199 -1.35 24.29 -3.77
N GLU A 200 -0.51 23.42 -3.18
CA GLU A 200 0.93 23.40 -3.50
C GLU A 200 1.16 22.83 -4.91
N THR A 201 2.33 23.12 -5.48
CA THR A 201 2.71 22.65 -6.82
C THR A 201 3.98 21.83 -6.75
N LEU A 202 3.90 20.59 -7.23
CA LEU A 202 5.02 19.67 -7.29
C LEU A 202 5.84 19.93 -8.57
N PRO A 203 7.17 20.11 -8.48
CA PRO A 203 8.04 20.18 -9.64
C PRO A 203 8.39 18.75 -10.12
N VAL A 204 7.60 18.22 -11.06
CA VAL A 204 7.78 16.86 -11.58
C VAL A 204 8.80 16.86 -12.71
N LEU A 205 9.77 15.95 -12.67
CA LEU A 205 10.76 15.77 -13.71
C LEU A 205 10.26 14.78 -14.77
N VAL A 206 10.03 15.26 -16.00
CA VAL A 206 9.63 14.47 -17.18
C VAL A 206 10.58 14.82 -18.33
N ASP A 207 11.31 13.82 -18.85
CA ASP A 207 12.31 14.00 -19.91
C ASP A 207 13.26 15.19 -19.65
N ASP A 208 13.84 15.23 -18.43
CA ASP A 208 14.73 16.29 -17.92
C ASP A 208 14.12 17.70 -17.84
N LYS A 209 12.80 17.83 -17.99
CA LYS A 209 12.07 19.09 -17.82
C LYS A 209 11.24 19.08 -16.55
N LEU A 210 11.25 20.21 -15.84
CA LEU A 210 10.37 20.42 -14.69
C LEU A 210 8.99 20.87 -15.17
N ILE A 211 7.99 20.05 -14.87
CA ILE A 211 6.58 20.33 -15.14
C ILE A 211 5.91 20.61 -13.78
N PRO A 212 5.24 21.77 -13.61
CA PRO A 212 4.46 22.03 -12.42
C PRO A 212 3.21 21.16 -12.39
N LEU A 213 3.01 20.43 -11.30
CA LEU A 213 1.83 19.60 -11.08
C LEU A 213 1.11 20.05 -9.80
N PRO A 214 -0.04 20.75 -9.90
CA PRO A 214 -0.77 21.22 -8.73
C PRO A 214 -1.39 20.05 -7.95
N ILE A 215 -1.25 20.11 -6.62
CA ILE A 215 -1.88 19.18 -5.68
C ILE A 215 -3.32 19.65 -5.47
N LYS A 216 -4.26 18.81 -5.90
CA LYS A 216 -5.69 19.03 -5.66
C LYS A 216 -6.04 18.69 -4.21
N LYS A 217 -5.59 17.52 -3.74
CA LYS A 217 -5.84 17.02 -2.38
C LYS A 217 -4.65 16.23 -1.87
N SER A 218 -4.42 16.31 -0.58
CA SER A 218 -3.63 15.31 0.15
C SER A 218 -4.59 14.31 0.77
N LEU A 219 -4.57 13.06 0.30
CA LEU A 219 -5.52 12.02 0.72
C LEU A 219 -5.03 11.26 1.96
N TYR A 220 -3.71 11.07 2.08
CA TYR A 220 -3.10 10.38 3.21
C TYR A 220 -1.66 10.84 3.41
N GLN A 221 -1.26 11.03 4.68
CA GLN A 221 0.13 11.27 5.04
C GLN A 221 0.47 10.59 6.36
N GLU A 222 1.55 9.81 6.37
CA GLU A 222 2.13 9.18 7.56
C GLU A 222 3.65 9.34 7.55
N HIS A 223 4.21 9.60 8.72
CA HIS A 223 5.63 9.87 8.91
C HIS A 223 6.15 9.26 10.21
N LYS A 224 5.32 9.25 11.27
CA LYS A 224 5.67 8.75 12.60
C LYS A 224 6.07 7.28 12.55
N ASP A 225 5.34 6.47 11.80
CA ASP A 225 5.63 5.03 11.69
C ASP A 225 6.85 4.72 10.81
N PHE A 226 7.38 5.73 10.12
CA PHE A 226 8.54 5.66 9.22
C PHE A 226 9.77 6.41 9.74
N SER A 227 9.73 6.94 10.98
CA SER A 227 10.75 7.85 11.51
C SER A 227 11.98 7.17 12.16
N PHE A 228 11.91 5.90 12.56
CA PHE A 228 12.94 5.20 13.35
C PHE A 228 13.11 3.74 12.94
#